data_AF-A0A178CXL6-F1
#
_entry.id   AF-A0A178CXL6-F1
#
_cell.length_a   1.000
_cell.length_b   1.000
_cell.length_c   1.000
_cell.angle_alpha   90.00
_cell.angle_beta   90.00
_cell.angle_gamma   90.00
#
_symmetry.space_group_name_H-M   'P 1'
#
loop_
_entity.id
_entity.type
_entity.pdbx_description
1 polymer ?
#
loop_
_entity_poly.entity_id
_entity_poly.type
_entity_poly.pdbx_seq_one_letter_code
_entity_poly.pdbx_strand_id
1 'polypeptide(L)'
;MEDNKVTPLNHLNSKEDFLRRVQTADSVFLPRDVFEALYLSPERNVPGDLRKKFGNPTPAALIGFVMSATPYAAANMGWRGAGGDLKTPLMVPKGTFLLRVYLRMTDSVPYSPTMIFFGGILQILGAIGEWILGNTFSMCLFFTYGTFWIVAGTQLVPWFGVGVQYSTTGDNFHGMTEPAYFATVGFYYVSLAMITTIFAICALRTNVVFFSALFTLIFAFGCAAGAFWHLALGNADTGNKLTIAAGAFTWALTMMVWYLLAVQLLECVDFPLTLPVGDLSGFIKGKSERAAKKVAGSANDSGS
;
A
#
# COMPACT_ATOMS: atom_id res chain seq x y z
N MET A 1 67.73 -51.57 -5.40
CA MET A 1 67.86 -50.95 -6.73
C MET A 1 66.61 -50.15 -6.98
N GLU A 2 66.61 -48.92 -6.46
CA GLU A 2 65.71 -47.84 -6.83
C GLU A 2 66.55 -46.94 -7.73
N ASP A 3 66.19 -46.81 -9.01
CA ASP A 3 66.81 -45.83 -9.90
C ASP A 3 65.84 -44.69 -10.17
N ASN A 4 66.30 -43.53 -9.72
CA ASN A 4 65.63 -42.25 -9.62
C ASN A 4 65.74 -41.52 -10.97
N LYS A 5 64.62 -41.31 -11.67
CA LYS A 5 64.57 -40.43 -12.86
C LYS A 5 63.95 -39.09 -12.49
N VAL A 6 64.82 -38.14 -12.14
CA VAL A 6 64.52 -36.71 -12.07
C VAL A 6 64.11 -36.22 -13.46
N THR A 7 62.89 -35.69 -13.59
CA THR A 7 62.40 -35.04 -14.82
C THR A 7 62.52 -33.51 -14.64
N PRO A 8 63.05 -32.75 -15.62
CA PRO A 8 63.41 -31.36 -15.41
C PRO A 8 62.18 -30.42 -15.35
N LEU A 9 62.26 -29.44 -14.45
CA LEU A 9 61.33 -28.31 -14.35
C LEU A 9 61.47 -27.40 -15.58
N ASN A 10 60.59 -27.56 -16.58
CA ASN A 10 60.47 -26.61 -17.67
C ASN A 10 59.66 -25.38 -17.23
N HIS A 11 60.39 -24.33 -16.82
CA HIS A 11 59.89 -22.97 -16.62
C HIS A 11 59.70 -22.25 -17.96
N LEU A 12 58.68 -22.59 -18.75
CA LEU A 12 58.26 -21.75 -19.88
C LEU A 12 56.77 -21.97 -20.17
N ASN A 13 55.89 -21.12 -19.62
CA ASN A 13 54.68 -20.61 -20.29
C ASN A 13 53.81 -19.63 -19.47
N SER A 14 54.41 -18.74 -18.67
CA SER A 14 53.62 -17.73 -17.91
C SER A 14 52.90 -16.70 -18.79
N LYS A 15 53.26 -16.58 -20.07
CA LYS A 15 52.52 -15.74 -21.04
C LYS A 15 51.29 -16.44 -21.59
N GLU A 16 51.33 -17.73 -21.88
CA GLU A 16 50.18 -18.44 -22.46
C GLU A 16 49.08 -18.67 -21.43
N ASP A 17 49.43 -18.93 -20.17
CA ASP A 17 48.46 -19.01 -19.07
C ASP A 17 47.86 -17.64 -18.71
N PHE A 18 48.64 -16.56 -18.82
CA PHE A 18 48.14 -15.19 -18.67
C PHE A 18 47.20 -14.82 -19.84
N LEU A 19 47.59 -15.15 -21.07
CA LEU A 19 46.77 -14.89 -22.26
C LEU A 19 45.48 -15.72 -22.28
N ARG A 20 45.48 -16.95 -21.74
CA ARG A 20 44.25 -17.75 -21.54
C ARG A 20 43.30 -17.16 -20.50
N ARG A 21 43.81 -16.58 -19.41
CA ARG A 21 42.98 -15.87 -18.42
C ARG A 21 42.45 -14.54 -18.94
N VAL A 22 43.19 -13.87 -19.83
CA VAL A 22 42.78 -12.61 -20.47
C VAL A 22 41.76 -12.86 -21.60
N GLN A 23 41.84 -13.98 -22.32
CA GLN A 23 40.88 -14.33 -23.38
C GLN A 23 39.48 -14.77 -22.89
N THR A 24 39.27 -15.00 -21.58
CA THR A 24 37.94 -15.24 -21.01
C THR A 24 37.23 -13.96 -20.53
N ALA A 25 37.83 -12.79 -20.71
CA ALA A 25 37.17 -11.49 -20.52
C ALA A 25 36.68 -10.89 -21.85
N ASP A 26 36.48 -11.72 -22.88
CA ASP A 26 35.70 -11.31 -24.06
C ASP A 26 34.30 -10.93 -23.58
N SER A 27 33.92 -9.70 -23.91
CA SER A 27 32.72 -9.00 -23.48
C SER A 27 31.51 -9.93 -23.36
N VAL A 28 31.18 -10.35 -22.14
CA VAL A 28 29.88 -10.92 -21.86
C VAL A 28 28.88 -9.82 -22.17
N PHE A 29 28.12 -9.97 -23.26
CA PHE A 29 26.92 -9.18 -23.50
C PHE A 29 26.02 -9.42 -22.30
N LEU A 30 26.09 -8.57 -21.28
CA LEU A 30 25.07 -8.53 -20.24
C LEU A 30 23.82 -8.01 -20.94
N PRO A 31 22.77 -8.85 -21.13
CA PRO A 31 21.54 -8.33 -21.64
C PRO A 31 21.02 -7.27 -20.65
N ARG A 32 20.35 -6.25 -21.20
CA ARG A 32 20.03 -5.01 -20.47
C ARG A 32 19.33 -5.29 -19.13
N ASP A 33 18.53 -6.34 -19.05
CA ASP A 33 17.83 -6.79 -17.85
C ASP A 33 18.76 -7.34 -16.76
N VAL A 34 19.87 -8.00 -17.12
CA VAL A 34 20.89 -8.48 -16.17
C VAL A 34 21.76 -7.30 -15.71
N PHE A 35 22.09 -6.37 -16.60
CA PHE A 35 22.82 -5.15 -16.24
C PHE A 35 21.99 -4.27 -15.30
N GLU A 36 20.71 -4.07 -15.61
CA GLU A 36 19.75 -3.35 -14.76
C GLU A 36 19.55 -4.06 -13.41
N ALA A 37 19.41 -5.39 -13.39
CA ALA A 37 19.33 -6.14 -12.13
C ALA A 37 20.59 -5.99 -11.27
N LEU A 38 21.78 -6.03 -11.89
CA LEU A 38 23.06 -5.89 -11.18
C LEU A 38 23.26 -4.48 -10.59
N TYR A 39 22.75 -3.44 -11.25
CA TYR A 39 22.84 -2.05 -10.79
C TYR A 39 21.72 -1.64 -9.82
N LEU A 40 20.51 -2.18 -9.99
CA LEU A 40 19.33 -1.82 -9.20
C LEU A 40 19.14 -2.71 -7.97
N SER A 41 19.72 -3.91 -7.95
CA SER A 41 19.57 -4.88 -6.85
C SER A 41 20.73 -5.89 -6.83
N PRO A 42 21.93 -5.53 -6.35
CA PRO A 42 23.01 -6.49 -6.19
C PRO A 42 22.54 -7.66 -5.31
N GLU A 43 22.70 -8.91 -5.77
CA GLU A 43 22.36 -10.11 -5.01
C GLU A 43 23.22 -10.16 -3.74
N ARG A 44 22.67 -9.68 -2.63
CA ARG A 44 23.22 -9.93 -1.31
C ARG A 44 22.77 -11.30 -0.86
N ASN A 45 23.69 -12.26 -0.90
CA ASN A 45 23.50 -13.56 -0.27
C ASN A 45 23.56 -13.38 1.25
N VAL A 46 22.45 -12.92 1.87
CA VAL A 46 22.34 -12.78 3.33
C VAL A 46 21.68 -14.04 3.88
N PRO A 47 22.40 -14.93 4.57
CA PRO A 47 21.79 -16.04 5.27
C PRO A 47 21.04 -15.47 6.48
N GLY A 48 19.72 -15.32 6.35
CA GLY A 48 18.90 -14.72 7.40
C GLY A 48 17.45 -15.10 7.24
N ASP A 49 17.05 -16.22 7.83
CA ASP A 49 15.65 -16.62 7.94
C ASP A 49 14.95 -15.73 8.99
N LEU A 50 14.84 -14.43 8.70
CA LEU A 50 14.30 -13.40 9.61
C LEU A 50 12.85 -13.70 10.02
N ARG A 51 12.12 -14.42 9.17
CA ARG A 51 10.76 -14.92 9.46
C ARG A 51 10.72 -15.91 10.61
N LYS A 52 11.82 -16.60 10.94
CA LYS A 52 11.93 -17.46 12.14
C LYS A 52 12.28 -16.68 13.41
N LYS A 53 12.72 -15.42 13.30
CA LYS A 53 13.14 -14.60 14.43
C LYS A 53 12.10 -13.57 14.87
N PHE A 54 11.25 -13.11 13.95
CA PHE A 54 10.24 -12.10 14.21
C PHE A 54 8.83 -12.63 13.92
N GLY A 55 7.83 -12.15 14.66
CA GLY A 55 6.42 -12.45 14.41
C GLY A 55 5.92 -11.82 13.12
N ASN A 56 4.78 -12.31 12.62
CA ASN A 56 4.10 -11.73 11.46
C ASN A 56 3.52 -10.34 11.82
N PRO A 57 3.95 -9.24 11.15
CA PRO A 57 3.49 -7.89 11.46
C PRO A 57 2.20 -7.50 10.73
N THR A 58 1.77 -8.28 9.72
CA THR A 58 0.53 -8.04 8.96
C THR A 58 -0.71 -7.90 9.86
N PRO A 59 -1.00 -8.79 10.83
CA PRO A 59 -2.16 -8.64 11.71
C PRO A 59 -2.20 -7.30 12.44
N ALA A 60 -1.06 -6.80 12.92
CA ALA A 60 -0.98 -5.51 13.60
C ALA A 60 -1.34 -4.35 12.65
N ALA A 61 -0.84 -4.40 11.40
CA ALA A 61 -1.18 -3.41 10.37
C ALA A 61 -2.68 -3.44 10.03
N LEU A 62 -3.26 -4.64 9.91
CA LEU A 62 -4.68 -4.82 9.63
C LEU A 62 -5.56 -4.31 10.80
N ILE A 63 -5.16 -4.56 12.05
CA ILE A 63 -5.82 -3.99 13.24
C ILE A 63 -5.84 -2.47 13.17
N GLY A 64 -4.68 -1.85 12.89
CA GLY A 64 -4.58 -0.40 12.74
C GLY A 64 -5.58 0.16 11.72
N PHE A 65 -5.64 -0.47 10.54
CA PHE A 65 -6.59 -0.12 9.49
C PHE A 65 -8.04 -0.27 9.95
N VAL A 66 -8.47 -1.45 10.41
CA VAL A 66 -9.90 -1.71 10.67
C VAL A 66 -10.46 -0.88 11.82
N MET A 67 -9.64 -0.57 12.82
CA MET A 67 -10.03 0.26 13.96
C MET A 67 -10.29 1.72 13.57
N SER A 68 -9.74 2.19 12.45
CA SER A 68 -9.97 3.54 11.93
C SER A 68 -10.98 3.55 10.80
N ALA A 69 -10.82 2.63 9.84
CA ALA A 69 -11.62 2.57 8.62
C ALA A 69 -13.09 2.22 8.87
N THR A 70 -13.36 1.34 9.85
CA THR A 70 -14.73 0.92 10.17
C THR A 70 -15.59 2.06 10.71
N PRO A 71 -15.18 2.78 11.78
CA PRO A 71 -15.91 3.95 12.24
C PRO A 71 -15.90 5.09 11.22
N TYR A 72 -14.84 5.24 10.42
CA TYR A 72 -14.77 6.24 9.34
C TYR A 72 -15.86 6.02 8.28
N ALA A 73 -16.02 4.78 7.83
CA ALA A 73 -17.04 4.40 6.88
C ALA A 73 -18.46 4.65 7.43
N ALA A 74 -18.71 4.26 8.68
CA ALA A 74 -19.99 4.48 9.35
C ALA A 74 -20.31 5.99 9.51
N ALA A 75 -19.30 6.81 9.80
CA ALA A 75 -19.45 8.26 9.91
C ALA A 75 -19.77 8.92 8.56
N ASN A 76 -19.09 8.52 7.47
CA ASN A 76 -19.39 9.02 6.13
C ASN A 76 -20.81 8.65 5.65
N MET A 77 -21.38 7.55 6.15
CA MET A 77 -22.75 7.15 5.87
C MET A 77 -23.79 7.72 6.86
N GLY A 78 -23.36 8.47 7.87
CA GLY A 78 -24.25 9.07 8.88
C GLY A 78 -24.92 8.05 9.81
N TRP A 79 -24.35 6.85 9.95
CA TRP A 79 -25.00 5.79 10.73
C TRP A 79 -25.09 6.15 12.20
N ARG A 80 -26.31 6.07 12.77
CA ARG A 80 -26.60 6.41 14.17
C ARG A 80 -26.16 7.83 14.57
N GLY A 81 -26.12 8.76 13.60
CA GLY A 81 -25.65 10.14 13.81
C GLY A 81 -24.13 10.28 13.89
N ALA A 82 -23.36 9.23 13.59
CA ALA A 82 -21.91 9.31 13.46
C ALA A 82 -21.53 10.28 12.33
N GLY A 83 -20.46 11.07 12.52
CA GLY A 83 -20.07 12.14 11.58
C GLY A 83 -20.86 13.45 11.72
N GLY A 84 -21.90 13.48 12.56
CA GLY A 84 -22.78 14.65 12.76
C GLY A 84 -23.94 14.70 11.76
N ASP A 85 -25.06 15.32 12.13
CA ASP A 85 -26.28 15.36 11.31
C ASP A 85 -26.09 16.19 10.02
N LEU A 86 -26.17 15.53 8.86
CA LEU A 86 -26.24 16.19 7.55
C LEU A 86 -27.64 16.76 7.21
N LYS A 87 -28.66 16.53 8.07
CA LYS A 87 -30.08 16.79 7.74
C LYS A 87 -30.77 17.93 8.48
N THR A 88 -30.11 18.65 9.39
CA THR A 88 -30.77 19.78 10.09
C THR A 88 -30.65 21.10 9.32
N PRO A 89 -31.77 21.71 8.86
CA PRO A 89 -31.78 23.06 8.31
C PRO A 89 -31.70 24.06 9.47
N LEU A 90 -30.49 24.31 9.97
CA LEU A 90 -30.22 25.45 10.84
C LEU A 90 -29.75 26.61 9.98
N MET A 91 -30.41 27.76 10.15
CA MET A 91 -30.19 29.07 9.55
C MET A 91 -28.76 29.59 9.78
N VAL A 92 -27.77 28.97 9.14
CA VAL A 92 -26.38 29.44 9.10
C VAL A 92 -25.96 29.44 7.62
N PRO A 93 -25.28 30.49 7.12
CA PRO A 93 -25.04 30.69 5.69
C PRO A 93 -24.52 29.44 4.97
N LYS A 94 -25.09 29.17 3.78
CA LYS A 94 -24.70 28.11 2.85
C LYS A 94 -23.22 28.28 2.51
N GLY A 95 -22.34 27.47 3.12
CA GLY A 95 -20.88 27.60 3.01
C GLY A 95 -20.11 26.95 4.18
N THR A 96 -20.79 26.66 5.29
CA THR A 96 -20.18 26.13 6.51
C THR A 96 -20.29 24.60 6.67
N PHE A 97 -20.22 23.83 5.57
CA PHE A 97 -20.24 22.36 5.68
C PHE A 97 -19.08 21.84 6.53
N LEU A 98 -17.86 22.33 6.28
CA LEU A 98 -16.70 21.95 7.08
C LEU A 98 -16.66 22.63 8.44
N LEU A 99 -17.08 23.89 8.61
CA LEU A 99 -17.15 24.51 9.93
C LEU A 99 -18.19 23.82 10.85
N ARG A 100 -19.28 23.25 10.31
CA ARG A 100 -20.31 22.50 11.06
C ARG A 100 -19.89 21.07 11.39
N VAL A 101 -19.22 20.40 10.45
CA VAL A 101 -18.54 19.11 10.69
C VAL A 101 -17.45 19.32 11.76
N TYR A 102 -16.69 20.40 11.66
CA TYR A 102 -15.54 20.70 12.50
C TYR A 102 -15.90 21.20 13.92
N LEU A 103 -16.79 22.19 14.07
CA LEU A 103 -17.19 22.74 15.38
C LEU A 103 -17.98 21.74 16.25
N ARG A 104 -18.51 20.65 15.69
CA ARG A 104 -19.09 19.53 16.44
C ARG A 104 -18.15 18.32 16.55
N MET A 105 -17.11 18.25 15.72
CA MET A 105 -16.05 17.24 15.82
C MET A 105 -15.00 17.59 16.88
N THR A 106 -14.83 18.86 17.24
CA THR A 106 -14.03 19.27 18.41
C THR A 106 -14.59 18.77 19.74
N ASP A 107 -15.89 18.46 19.81
CA ASP A 107 -16.54 17.84 20.98
C ASP A 107 -16.68 16.31 20.84
N SER A 108 -16.34 15.75 19.68
CA SER A 108 -16.42 14.31 19.35
C SER A 108 -15.02 13.68 19.39
N VAL A 109 -14.49 13.59 20.61
CA VAL A 109 -13.09 13.26 20.95
C VAL A 109 -12.52 11.90 20.42
N PRO A 110 -13.25 10.88 19.91
CA PRO A 110 -12.59 9.64 19.46
C PRO A 110 -12.10 9.57 18.00
N TYR A 111 -12.52 10.47 17.09
CA TYR A 111 -12.35 10.20 15.65
C TYR A 111 -10.95 10.52 15.10
N SER A 112 -10.32 11.62 15.52
CA SER A 112 -8.96 11.96 15.09
C SER A 112 -7.87 11.10 15.76
N PRO A 113 -7.97 10.67 17.04
CA PRO A 113 -6.96 9.80 17.64
C PRO A 113 -6.95 8.40 17.04
N THR A 114 -8.12 7.82 16.70
CA THR A 114 -8.15 6.49 16.07
C THR A 114 -7.44 6.51 14.72
N MET A 115 -7.73 7.51 13.88
CA MET A 115 -7.05 7.69 12.60
C MET A 115 -5.54 7.86 12.75
N ILE A 116 -5.07 8.70 13.68
CA ILE A 116 -3.63 8.95 13.84
C ILE A 116 -2.90 7.73 14.44
N PHE A 117 -3.42 7.15 15.52
CA PHE A 117 -2.69 6.13 16.27
C PHE A 117 -2.91 4.71 15.76
N PHE A 118 -4.16 4.33 15.46
CA PHE A 118 -4.46 3.02 14.89
C PHE A 118 -4.22 3.03 13.38
N GLY A 119 -4.96 3.86 12.65
CA GLY A 119 -4.90 3.90 11.19
C GLY A 119 -3.53 4.31 10.70
N GLY A 120 -2.88 5.24 11.39
CA GLY A 120 -1.59 5.78 11.04
C GLY A 120 -0.42 5.02 11.63
N ILE A 121 -0.11 5.31 12.89
CA ILE A 121 1.12 4.86 13.54
C ILE A 121 1.20 3.34 13.60
N LEU A 122 0.16 2.65 14.09
CA LEU A 122 0.20 1.18 14.18
C LEU A 122 0.34 0.52 12.81
N GLN A 123 -0.32 1.08 11.78
CA GLN A 123 -0.18 0.56 10.41
C GLN A 123 1.22 0.80 9.83
N ILE A 124 1.84 1.96 10.10
CA ILE A 124 3.23 2.27 9.74
C ILE A 124 4.22 1.34 10.46
N LEU A 125 4.00 1.05 11.75
CA LEU A 125 4.83 0.09 12.49
C LEU A 125 4.73 -1.32 11.88
N GLY A 126 3.53 -1.73 11.46
CA GLY A 126 3.34 -2.95 10.69
C GLY A 126 4.08 -2.93 9.36
N ALA A 127 4.07 -1.80 8.63
CA ALA A 127 4.83 -1.61 7.39
C ALA A 127 6.34 -1.76 7.60
N ILE A 128 6.88 -1.19 8.69
CA ILE A 128 8.29 -1.35 9.09
C ILE A 128 8.60 -2.83 9.38
N GLY A 129 7.69 -3.54 10.03
CA GLY A 129 7.82 -4.99 10.22
C GLY A 129 7.89 -5.75 8.90
N GLU A 130 7.00 -5.45 7.95
CA GLU A 130 7.02 -6.07 6.62
C GLU A 130 8.30 -5.73 5.85
N TRP A 131 8.84 -4.51 6.01
CA TRP A 131 10.12 -4.12 5.44
C TRP A 131 11.27 -4.98 5.96
N ILE A 132 11.33 -5.18 7.29
CA ILE A 132 12.35 -6.02 7.95
C ILE A 132 12.26 -7.47 7.46
N LEU A 133 11.05 -7.98 7.22
CA LEU A 133 10.83 -9.34 6.71
C LEU A 133 11.02 -9.48 5.19
N GLY A 134 11.35 -8.40 4.48
CA GLY A 134 11.56 -8.39 3.03
C GLY A 134 10.28 -8.52 2.21
N ASN A 135 9.11 -8.23 2.78
CA ASN A 135 7.82 -8.26 2.09
C ASN A 135 7.51 -6.87 1.51
N THR A 136 8.18 -6.53 0.41
CA THR A 136 8.13 -5.18 -0.21
C THR A 136 6.72 -4.75 -0.59
N PHE A 137 5.90 -5.66 -1.12
CA PHE A 137 4.55 -5.30 -1.56
C PHE A 137 3.66 -4.89 -0.38
N SER A 138 3.63 -5.69 0.68
CA SER A 138 2.82 -5.41 1.87
C SER A 138 3.35 -4.18 2.62
N MET A 139 4.67 -4.02 2.68
CA MET A 139 5.32 -2.82 3.19
C MET A 139 4.85 -1.55 2.46
N CYS A 140 4.93 -1.50 1.12
CA CYS A 140 4.50 -0.33 0.35
C CYS A 140 3.03 0.00 0.59
N LEU A 141 2.18 -1.02 0.67
CA LEU A 141 0.76 -0.89 0.93
C LEU A 141 0.50 -0.28 2.31
N PHE A 142 1.10 -0.83 3.36
CA PHE A 142 0.88 -0.37 4.73
C PHE A 142 1.49 1.01 4.99
N PHE A 143 2.66 1.35 4.41
CA PHE A 143 3.17 2.72 4.49
C PHE A 143 2.24 3.71 3.80
N THR A 144 1.70 3.37 2.63
CA THR A 144 0.80 4.25 1.87
C THR A 144 -0.48 4.54 2.67
N TYR A 145 -1.16 3.51 3.15
CA TYR A 145 -2.44 3.69 3.84
C TYR A 145 -2.28 4.16 5.29
N GLY A 146 -1.19 3.77 5.97
CA GLY A 146 -0.85 4.35 7.27
C GLY A 146 -0.60 5.85 7.17
N THR A 147 0.17 6.29 6.18
CA THR A 147 0.38 7.72 5.95
C THR A 147 -0.92 8.43 5.56
N PHE A 148 -1.79 7.80 4.78
CA PHE A 148 -3.12 8.34 4.48
C PHE A 148 -3.92 8.65 5.75
N TRP A 149 -3.97 7.71 6.71
CA TRP A 149 -4.71 7.92 7.95
C TRP A 149 -4.11 9.03 8.82
N ILE A 150 -2.78 9.20 8.82
CA ILE A 150 -2.14 10.34 9.47
C ILE A 150 -2.58 11.64 8.79
N VAL A 151 -2.48 11.75 7.47
CA VAL A 151 -2.87 12.95 6.71
C VAL A 151 -4.35 13.28 6.92
N ALA A 152 -5.22 12.28 6.89
CA ALA A 152 -6.64 12.49 7.14
C ALA A 152 -6.92 12.89 8.60
N GLY A 153 -6.16 12.34 9.56
CA GLY A 153 -6.22 12.76 10.96
C GLY A 153 -5.74 14.19 11.20
N THR A 154 -4.66 14.62 10.53
CA THR A 154 -4.13 15.99 10.66
C THR A 154 -5.08 17.04 10.11
N GLN A 155 -5.92 16.71 9.13
CA GLN A 155 -6.95 17.61 8.61
C GLN A 155 -8.03 17.94 9.66
N LEU A 156 -8.30 17.03 10.59
CA LEU A 156 -9.30 17.22 11.65
C LEU A 156 -8.73 17.99 12.85
N VAL A 157 -7.45 18.31 12.80
CA VAL A 157 -6.69 18.80 13.92
C VAL A 157 -6.24 20.24 13.61
N PRO A 158 -6.73 21.23 14.37
CA PRO A 158 -6.55 22.65 14.00
C PRO A 158 -5.09 23.09 13.92
N TRP A 159 -4.25 22.60 14.84
CA TRP A 159 -2.88 23.08 14.97
C TRP A 159 -1.99 22.73 13.78
N PHE A 160 -2.39 21.78 12.92
CA PHE A 160 -1.66 21.49 11.68
C PHE A 160 -1.85 22.56 10.61
N GLY A 161 -2.85 23.45 10.73
CA GLY A 161 -2.96 24.62 9.86
C GLY A 161 -3.15 24.29 8.38
N VAL A 162 -3.77 23.14 8.04
CA VAL A 162 -3.87 22.62 6.66
C VAL A 162 -4.61 23.55 5.69
N GLY A 163 -5.42 24.47 6.20
CA GLY A 163 -6.16 25.46 5.43
C GLY A 163 -5.46 26.81 5.28
N VAL A 164 -4.42 27.11 6.07
CA VAL A 164 -3.84 28.46 6.16
C VAL A 164 -3.40 29.01 4.81
N GLN A 165 -2.85 28.16 3.93
CA GLN A 165 -2.38 28.54 2.59
C GLN A 165 -3.49 28.94 1.62
N TYR A 166 -4.73 28.56 1.91
CA TYR A 166 -5.90 28.88 1.10
C TYR A 166 -6.64 30.12 1.62
N SER A 167 -6.30 30.58 2.82
CA SER A 167 -7.02 31.66 3.50
C SER A 167 -6.50 33.03 3.12
N THR A 168 -7.40 33.94 2.75
CA THR A 168 -7.09 35.36 2.54
C THR A 168 -6.84 36.13 3.84
N THR A 169 -7.24 35.57 4.98
CA THR A 169 -7.14 36.19 6.31
C THR A 169 -6.09 35.52 7.21
N GLY A 170 -5.47 34.42 6.74
CA GLY A 170 -4.58 33.57 7.53
C GLY A 170 -5.28 32.63 8.50
N ASP A 171 -6.62 32.69 8.62
CA ASP A 171 -7.40 31.75 9.43
C ASP A 171 -7.47 30.37 8.76
N ASN A 172 -7.02 29.34 9.47
CA ASN A 172 -7.08 27.95 9.03
C ASN A 172 -8.49 27.49 8.64
N PHE A 173 -9.51 27.80 9.46
CA PHE A 173 -10.87 27.34 9.23
C PHE A 173 -11.50 28.00 8.02
N HIS A 174 -11.24 29.29 7.85
CA HIS A 174 -11.65 30.01 6.66
C HIS A 174 -11.05 29.35 5.40
N GLY A 175 -9.73 29.11 5.39
CA GLY A 175 -9.07 28.48 4.25
C GLY A 175 -9.54 27.06 3.94
N MET A 176 -9.95 26.28 4.95
CA MET A 176 -10.58 24.97 4.73
C MET A 176 -11.95 25.05 4.05
N THR A 177 -12.63 26.20 4.05
CA THR A 177 -13.89 26.40 3.33
C THR A 177 -13.72 26.89 1.89
N GLU A 178 -12.48 27.17 1.46
CA GLU A 178 -12.22 27.72 0.14
C GLU A 178 -12.28 26.65 -0.97
N PRO A 179 -12.80 26.97 -2.17
CA PRO A 179 -12.84 26.05 -3.30
C PRO A 179 -11.48 25.41 -3.64
N ALA A 180 -10.40 26.18 -3.52
CA ALA A 180 -9.05 25.72 -3.82
C ALA A 180 -8.54 24.65 -2.84
N TYR A 181 -8.96 24.69 -1.58
CA TYR A 181 -8.68 23.65 -0.60
C TYR A 181 -9.35 22.34 -1.01
N PHE A 182 -10.66 22.39 -1.28
CA PHE A 182 -11.42 21.23 -1.74
C PHE A 182 -10.86 20.63 -3.04
N ALA A 183 -10.50 21.48 -4.02
CA ALA A 183 -9.89 21.03 -5.27
C ALA A 183 -8.58 20.26 -5.03
N THR A 184 -7.73 20.76 -4.13
CA THR A 184 -6.45 20.12 -3.78
C THR A 184 -6.67 18.76 -3.11
N VAL A 185 -7.58 18.69 -2.15
CA VAL A 185 -7.90 17.42 -1.48
C VAL A 185 -8.49 16.41 -2.48
N GLY A 186 -9.28 16.86 -3.46
CA GLY A 186 -9.75 16.01 -4.55
C GLY A 186 -8.61 15.33 -5.32
N PHE A 187 -7.57 16.08 -5.72
CA PHE A 187 -6.40 15.52 -6.39
C PHE A 187 -5.57 14.57 -5.52
N TYR A 188 -5.54 14.79 -4.22
CA TYR A 188 -4.93 13.85 -3.27
C TYR A 188 -5.65 12.48 -3.33
N TYR A 189 -6.98 12.46 -3.32
CA TYR A 189 -7.76 11.24 -3.46
C TYR A 189 -7.64 10.59 -4.85
N VAL A 190 -7.49 11.36 -5.93
CA VAL A 190 -7.16 10.81 -7.25
C VAL A 190 -5.82 10.08 -7.22
N SER A 191 -4.80 10.67 -6.61
CA SER A 191 -3.48 10.05 -6.48
C SER A 191 -3.55 8.74 -5.70
N LEU A 192 -4.34 8.70 -4.63
CA LEU A 192 -4.63 7.49 -3.87
C LEU A 192 -5.36 6.43 -4.70
N ALA A 193 -6.33 6.81 -5.53
CA ALA A 193 -7.01 5.89 -6.43
C ALA A 193 -6.04 5.29 -7.47
N MET A 194 -5.13 6.10 -8.02
CA MET A 194 -4.13 5.64 -8.99
C MET A 194 -3.15 4.62 -8.38
N ILE A 195 -2.55 4.93 -7.23
CA ILE A 195 -1.62 4.00 -6.57
C ILE A 195 -2.34 2.72 -6.13
N THR A 196 -3.59 2.84 -5.66
CA THR A 196 -4.43 1.69 -5.31
C THR A 196 -4.75 0.82 -6.51
N THR A 197 -4.93 1.41 -7.70
CA THR A 197 -5.11 0.66 -8.95
C THR A 197 -3.87 -0.16 -9.28
N ILE A 198 -2.67 0.41 -9.10
CA ILE A 198 -1.41 -0.32 -9.26
C ILE A 198 -1.33 -1.47 -8.25
N PHE A 199 -1.64 -1.22 -6.97
CA PHE A 199 -1.67 -2.27 -5.95
C PHE A 199 -2.69 -3.37 -6.24
N ALA A 200 -3.88 -3.03 -6.74
CA ALA A 200 -4.89 -4.02 -7.13
C ALA A 200 -4.38 -4.91 -8.27
N ILE A 201 -3.70 -4.35 -9.27
CA ILE A 201 -3.07 -5.14 -10.35
C ILE A 201 -2.01 -6.09 -9.77
N CYS A 202 -1.14 -5.61 -8.87
CA CYS A 202 -0.15 -6.45 -8.19
C CYS A 202 -0.81 -7.56 -7.34
N ALA A 203 -1.96 -7.27 -6.72
CA ALA A 203 -2.71 -8.17 -5.87
C ALA A 203 -3.37 -9.34 -6.61
N LEU A 204 -3.52 -9.26 -7.94
CA LEU A 204 -4.11 -10.33 -8.77
C LEU A 204 -3.37 -11.69 -8.65
N ARG A 205 -2.19 -11.74 -8.04
CA ARG A 205 -1.42 -12.97 -7.77
C ARG A 205 -1.51 -13.47 -6.33
N THR A 206 -2.23 -12.79 -5.46
CA THR A 206 -2.23 -13.07 -4.02
C THR A 206 -3.46 -13.88 -3.62
N ASN A 207 -4.62 -13.25 -3.42
CA ASN A 207 -5.87 -13.93 -3.15
C ASN A 207 -7.07 -13.04 -3.55
N VAL A 208 -8.23 -13.64 -3.80
CA VAL A 208 -9.41 -12.92 -4.34
C VAL A 208 -9.98 -11.92 -3.34
N VAL A 209 -9.93 -12.20 -2.03
CA VAL A 209 -10.45 -11.28 -1.02
C VAL A 209 -9.62 -10.00 -0.97
N PHE A 210 -8.30 -10.12 -0.95
CA PHE A 210 -7.39 -8.99 -0.91
C PHE A 210 -7.38 -8.18 -2.22
N PHE A 211 -7.47 -8.85 -3.37
CA PHE A 211 -7.71 -8.16 -4.65
C PHE A 211 -9.03 -7.38 -4.62
N SER A 212 -10.13 -8.01 -4.20
CA SER A 212 -11.45 -7.40 -4.14
C SER A 212 -11.50 -6.21 -3.16
N ALA A 213 -10.76 -6.31 -2.05
CA ALA A 213 -10.57 -5.22 -1.11
C ALA A 213 -9.93 -4.00 -1.79
N LEU A 214 -8.76 -4.17 -2.44
CA LEU A 214 -8.10 -3.08 -3.13
C LEU A 214 -8.91 -2.54 -4.31
N PHE A 215 -9.57 -3.40 -5.07
CA PHE A 215 -10.46 -2.99 -6.15
C PHE A 215 -11.62 -2.12 -5.64
N THR A 216 -12.24 -2.51 -4.53
CA THR A 216 -13.30 -1.73 -3.86
C THR A 216 -12.79 -0.38 -3.37
N LEU A 217 -11.55 -0.33 -2.84
CA LEU A 217 -10.92 0.90 -2.37
C LEU A 217 -10.70 1.94 -3.48
N ILE A 218 -10.50 1.50 -4.75
CA ILE A 218 -10.42 2.42 -5.91
C ILE A 218 -11.70 3.25 -6.01
N PHE A 219 -12.87 2.62 -5.87
CA PHE A 219 -14.16 3.33 -5.94
C PHE A 219 -14.38 4.22 -4.72
N ALA A 220 -13.96 3.79 -3.53
CA ALA A 220 -14.03 4.63 -2.34
C ALA A 220 -13.26 5.95 -2.53
N PHE A 221 -12.01 5.87 -3.01
CA PHE A 221 -11.20 7.06 -3.29
C PHE A 221 -11.71 7.87 -4.49
N GLY A 222 -12.23 7.21 -5.53
CA GLY A 222 -12.86 7.90 -6.67
C GLY A 222 -14.09 8.71 -6.25
N CYS A 223 -14.97 8.13 -5.43
CA CYS A 223 -16.11 8.82 -4.85
C CYS A 223 -15.67 9.96 -3.92
N ALA A 224 -14.64 9.75 -3.08
CA ALA A 224 -14.10 10.80 -2.22
C ALA A 224 -13.55 11.99 -3.04
N ALA A 225 -12.76 11.72 -4.09
CA ALA A 225 -12.26 12.75 -5.00
C ALA A 225 -13.41 13.55 -5.62
N GLY A 226 -14.42 12.86 -6.14
CA GLY A 226 -15.61 13.49 -6.69
C GLY A 226 -16.37 14.33 -5.65
N ALA A 227 -16.48 13.85 -4.41
CA ALA A 227 -17.12 14.59 -3.33
C ALA A 227 -16.44 15.94 -3.10
N PHE A 228 -15.11 15.94 -2.97
CA PHE A 228 -14.31 17.15 -2.79
C PHE A 228 -14.40 18.10 -3.99
N TRP A 229 -14.37 17.61 -5.23
CA TRP A 229 -14.55 18.48 -6.40
C TRP A 229 -15.95 19.07 -6.54
N HIS A 230 -16.99 18.31 -6.19
CA HIS A 230 -18.34 18.87 -6.15
C HIS A 230 -18.49 19.93 -5.04
N LEU A 231 -17.83 19.76 -3.90
CA LEU A 231 -17.75 20.79 -2.86
C LEU A 231 -17.01 22.04 -3.35
N ALA A 232 -15.92 21.89 -4.10
CA ALA A 232 -15.20 23.01 -4.73
C ALA A 232 -16.09 23.82 -5.69
N LEU A 233 -17.02 23.16 -6.39
CA LEU A 233 -18.00 23.79 -7.28
C LEU A 233 -19.24 24.34 -6.55
N GLY A 234 -19.32 24.23 -5.22
CA GLY A 234 -20.49 24.63 -4.43
C GLY A 234 -21.66 23.64 -4.50
N ASN A 235 -21.50 22.50 -5.16
CA ASN A 235 -22.53 21.46 -5.34
C ASN A 235 -22.60 20.52 -4.12
N ALA A 236 -22.97 21.08 -2.96
CA ALA A 236 -22.95 20.38 -1.68
C ALA A 236 -23.81 19.10 -1.63
N ASP A 237 -24.97 19.09 -2.30
CA ASP A 237 -25.86 17.92 -2.32
C ASP A 237 -25.21 16.72 -3.02
N THR A 238 -24.59 16.96 -4.17
CA THR A 238 -23.87 15.91 -4.91
C THR A 238 -22.60 15.50 -4.18
N GLY A 239 -21.87 16.48 -3.60
CA GLY A 239 -20.72 16.22 -2.75
C GLY A 239 -21.05 15.25 -1.62
N ASN A 240 -22.16 15.50 -0.91
CA ASN A 240 -22.65 14.62 0.13
C ASN A 240 -22.99 13.20 -0.36
N LYS A 241 -23.74 13.08 -1.47
CA LYS A 241 -24.07 11.76 -2.04
C LYS A 241 -22.82 10.94 -2.35
N LEU A 242 -21.77 11.60 -2.84
CA LEU A 242 -20.48 10.98 -3.12
C LEU A 242 -19.70 10.64 -1.84
N THR A 243 -19.79 11.45 -0.78
CA THR A 243 -19.25 11.10 0.55
C THR A 243 -19.90 9.84 1.10
N ILE A 244 -21.23 9.72 1.01
CA ILE A 244 -21.96 8.52 1.45
C ILE A 244 -21.54 7.31 0.61
N ALA A 245 -21.41 7.47 -0.71
CA ALA A 245 -20.93 6.40 -1.60
C ALA A 245 -19.51 5.95 -1.24
N ALA A 246 -18.60 6.90 -0.98
CA ALA A 246 -17.25 6.61 -0.51
C ALA A 246 -17.28 5.82 0.80
N GLY A 247 -18.10 6.24 1.78
CA GLY A 247 -18.32 5.52 3.03
C GLY A 247 -18.82 4.09 2.82
N ALA A 248 -19.77 3.88 1.90
CA ALA A 248 -20.29 2.55 1.59
C ALA A 248 -19.22 1.62 0.99
N PHE A 249 -18.42 2.11 0.06
CA PHE A 249 -17.28 1.34 -0.47
C PHE A 249 -16.22 1.08 0.60
N THR A 250 -15.91 2.05 1.46
CA THR A 250 -15.00 1.84 2.59
C THR A 250 -15.55 0.80 3.57
N TRP A 251 -16.87 0.77 3.83
CA TRP A 251 -17.49 -0.25 4.68
C TRP A 251 -17.38 -1.65 4.07
N ALA A 252 -17.68 -1.80 2.78
CA ALA A 252 -17.52 -3.07 2.08
C ALA A 252 -16.05 -3.56 2.14
N LEU A 253 -15.11 -2.64 1.91
CA LEU A 253 -13.68 -2.88 2.11
C LEU A 253 -13.36 -3.36 3.52
N THR A 254 -13.82 -2.66 4.57
CA THR A 254 -13.46 -3.03 5.93
C THR A 254 -13.98 -4.40 6.31
N MET A 255 -15.16 -4.83 5.83
CA MET A 255 -15.65 -6.18 6.08
C MET A 255 -14.72 -7.26 5.48
N MET A 256 -14.16 -7.02 4.29
CA MET A 256 -13.16 -7.91 3.69
C MET A 256 -11.85 -7.89 4.47
N VAL A 257 -11.43 -6.74 5.01
CA VAL A 257 -10.20 -6.65 5.81
C VAL A 257 -10.38 -7.26 7.21
N TRP A 258 -11.56 -7.14 7.83
CA TRP A 258 -11.91 -7.88 9.05
C TRP A 258 -11.81 -9.39 8.83
N TYR A 259 -12.29 -9.87 7.67
CA TYR A 259 -12.13 -11.26 7.30
C TYR A 259 -10.66 -11.68 7.16
N LEU A 260 -9.84 -10.88 6.45
CA LEU A 260 -8.40 -11.14 6.33
C LEU A 260 -7.68 -11.10 7.68
N LEU A 261 -8.06 -10.19 8.58
CA LEU A 261 -7.54 -10.15 9.93
C LEU A 261 -7.89 -11.42 10.72
N ALA A 262 -9.14 -11.89 10.63
CA ALA A 262 -9.55 -13.13 11.27
C ALA A 262 -8.76 -14.33 10.74
N VAL A 263 -8.58 -14.45 9.41
CA VAL A 263 -7.74 -15.48 8.77
C VAL A 263 -6.34 -15.47 9.37
N GLN A 264 -5.70 -14.29 9.42
CA GLN A 264 -4.31 -14.17 9.88
C GLN A 264 -4.16 -14.42 11.39
N LEU A 265 -5.12 -14.00 12.22
CA LEU A 265 -5.07 -14.26 13.66
C LEU A 265 -5.31 -15.74 14.00
N LEU A 266 -6.22 -16.41 13.28
CA LEU A 266 -6.43 -17.85 13.44
C LEU A 266 -5.18 -18.64 13.05
N GLU A 267 -4.50 -18.24 11.97
CA GLU A 267 -3.21 -18.82 11.56
C GLU A 267 -2.11 -18.58 12.61
N CYS A 268 -2.05 -17.40 13.23
CA CYS A 268 -1.05 -17.09 14.27
C CYS A 268 -1.16 -17.96 15.53
N VAL A 269 -2.34 -18.50 15.82
CA VAL A 269 -2.59 -19.36 17.00
C VAL A 269 -2.71 -20.84 16.63
N ASP A 270 -2.35 -21.21 15.40
CA ASP A 270 -2.47 -22.58 14.86
C ASP A 270 -3.90 -23.15 15.05
N PHE A 271 -4.91 -22.32 14.78
CA PHE A 271 -6.30 -22.73 14.91
C PHE A 271 -6.63 -23.77 13.81
N PRO A 272 -7.36 -24.86 14.13
CA PRO A 272 -7.57 -25.97 13.19
C PRO A 272 -8.46 -25.66 11.98
N LEU A 273 -9.08 -24.48 11.93
CA LEU A 273 -9.91 -24.03 10.81
C LEU A 273 -9.16 -23.02 9.95
N THR A 274 -8.92 -23.39 8.68
CA THR A 274 -8.42 -22.48 7.66
C THR A 274 -9.58 -21.84 6.92
N LEU A 275 -9.70 -20.52 7.00
CA LEU A 275 -10.73 -19.77 6.28
C LEU A 275 -10.30 -19.52 4.81
N PRO A 276 -11.19 -19.72 3.83
CA PRO A 276 -10.82 -19.64 2.42
C PRO A 276 -10.63 -18.19 1.95
N VAL A 277 -9.44 -17.85 1.47
CA VAL A 277 -9.17 -16.52 0.85
C VAL A 277 -9.20 -16.54 -0.68
N GLY A 278 -9.27 -17.72 -1.29
CA GLY A 278 -9.28 -17.96 -2.74
C GLY A 278 -7.96 -17.57 -3.42
N ASP A 279 -7.02 -18.51 -3.47
CA ASP A 279 -5.69 -18.29 -4.07
C ASP A 279 -5.78 -18.00 -5.58
N LEU A 280 -5.18 -16.90 -6.02
CA LEU A 280 -5.13 -16.49 -7.42
C LEU A 280 -3.80 -16.83 -8.10
N SER A 281 -2.81 -17.34 -7.35
CA SER A 281 -1.48 -17.66 -7.87
C SER A 281 -1.53 -18.66 -9.03
N GLY A 282 -2.47 -19.61 -8.99
CA GLY A 282 -2.69 -20.60 -10.06
C GLY A 282 -3.22 -20.01 -11.37
N PHE A 283 -3.93 -18.88 -11.34
CA PHE A 283 -4.47 -18.23 -12.54
C PHE A 283 -3.45 -17.30 -13.21
N ILE A 284 -2.59 -16.65 -12.43
CA ILE A 284 -1.59 -15.71 -12.94
C ILE A 284 -0.18 -16.15 -12.57
N LYS A 285 0.36 -17.07 -13.37
CA LYS A 285 1.72 -17.61 -13.26
C LYS A 285 2.80 -16.54 -13.16
N GLY A 286 3.77 -16.72 -12.26
CA GLY A 286 4.89 -15.79 -11.99
C GLY A 286 5.84 -15.59 -13.18
N LYS A 287 6.64 -14.51 -13.17
CA LYS A 287 7.67 -14.27 -14.22
C LYS A 287 8.68 -15.42 -14.27
N SER A 288 9.18 -15.86 -13.12
CA SER A 288 10.15 -16.96 -13.03
C SER A 288 9.57 -18.29 -13.50
N GLU A 289 8.30 -18.58 -13.19
CA GLU A 289 7.61 -19.78 -13.67
C GLU A 289 7.41 -19.75 -15.19
N ARG A 290 7.03 -18.59 -15.74
CA ARG A 290 6.92 -18.40 -17.20
C ARG A 290 8.27 -18.53 -17.89
N ALA A 291 9.33 -17.99 -17.29
CA ALA A 291 10.70 -18.10 -17.81
C ALA A 291 11.18 -19.55 -17.79
N ALA A 292 10.98 -20.27 -16.68
CA ALA A 292 11.31 -21.69 -16.56
C ALA A 292 10.57 -22.54 -17.60
N LYS A 293 9.28 -22.27 -17.82
CA LYS A 293 8.49 -22.96 -18.85
C LYS A 293 8.96 -22.65 -20.27
N LYS A 294 9.42 -21.42 -20.53
CA LYS A 294 9.97 -21.03 -21.84
C LYS A 294 11.31 -21.72 -22.14
N VAL A 295 12.18 -21.84 -21.13
CA VAL A 295 13.45 -22.58 -21.23
C VAL A 295 13.20 -24.08 -21.43
N ALA A 296 12.27 -24.67 -20.68
CA ALA A 296 11.88 -26.07 -20.85
C ALA A 296 11.26 -26.35 -22.23
N GLY A 297 10.47 -25.41 -22.77
CA GLY A 297 9.91 -25.51 -24.11
C GLY A 297 10.96 -25.46 -25.22
N SER A 298 11.95 -24.56 -25.14
CA SER A 298 13.00 -24.48 -26.17
C SER A 298 13.95 -25.67 -26.17
N ALA A 299 14.17 -26.29 -25.01
CA ALA A 299 15.01 -27.50 -24.91
C ALA A 299 14.39 -28.71 -25.63
N ASN A 300 13.05 -28.81 -25.63
CA ASN A 300 12.34 -29.87 -26.35
C ASN A 300 12.34 -29.69 -27.87
N ASP A 301 12.27 -28.44 -28.37
CA ASP A 301 12.31 -28.17 -29.81
C ASP A 301 13.71 -28.30 -30.44
N SER A 302 14.78 -28.18 -29.64
CA SER A 302 16.16 -28.37 -30.12
C SER A 302 16.63 -29.83 -30.12
N GLY A 303 15.80 -30.76 -29.65
CA GLY A 303 16.10 -32.19 -29.54
C GLY A 303 15.39 -33.08 -30.56
N SER A 304 14.64 -32.50 -31.50
CA SER A 304 13.96 -33.16 -32.62
C SER A 304 14.57 -32.75 -33.96
#